data_AF-A0A8C7RYW0-F1
#
_entry.id   AF-A0A8C7RYW0-F1
#
_cell.length_a   1.000
_cell.length_b   1.000
_cell.length_c   1.000
_cell.angle_alpha   90.00
_cell.angle_beta   90.00
_cell.angle_gamma   90.00
#
_symmetry.space_group_name_H-M   'P 1'
#
loop_
_entity.id
_entity.type
_entity.pdbx_description
1 polymer ?
#
loop_
_entity_poly.entity_id
_entity_poly.type
_entity_poly.pdbx_seq_one_letter_code
_entity_poly.pdbx_strand_id
1 'polypeptide(L)'
;MPLVKRCIEPRHLCRGAVPDGVTSELECVTNSTLAAIIKQLGSLSRYAEDIFGDLFNEANSFYMRMNSLQERVDLLAVKVTQLDSTVEEVSLQDINMRKAFKSSTIQDQQVVSRTSVPNPVVEMYHRGDKPPPLNILSPYRDDKKDALKFYTDPSYFFMLWREKMLQATEDKRKEKKRQKTSCPAHCDQGRPHSRQAPPRSPLPSSEQQKQVEDPGREVKKVRKARNRRQEWNMMAYDKEFRPDTRLTPSPYHGMSSEGSLSPDNRHWLAFY
;
A
#
# COMPACT_ATOMS: atom_id res chain seq x y z
N MET A 1 4.90 12.27 -12.91
CA MET A 1 4.93 13.71 -13.24
C MET A 1 6.36 14.19 -13.12
N PRO A 2 7.04 14.63 -14.19
CA PRO A 2 8.37 15.21 -14.05
C PRO A 2 8.22 16.68 -13.63
N LEU A 3 8.28 16.97 -12.33
CA LEU A 3 8.45 18.33 -11.83
C LEU A 3 9.94 18.56 -11.54
N VAL A 4 10.73 18.68 -12.60
CA VAL A 4 12.09 19.22 -12.49
C VAL A 4 12.26 20.26 -13.59
N LYS A 5 11.91 21.50 -13.28
CA LYS A 5 12.38 22.64 -14.06
C LYS A 5 13.33 23.44 -13.17
N ARG A 6 14.59 22.99 -13.14
CA ARG A 6 15.71 23.86 -12.75
C ARG A 6 15.84 24.89 -13.88
N CYS A 7 15.32 26.09 -13.66
CA CYS A 7 15.26 27.13 -14.68
C CYS A 7 16.50 28.01 -14.60
N ILE A 8 17.39 27.93 -15.58
CA ILE A 8 18.59 28.76 -15.61
C ILE A 8 18.20 30.23 -15.88
N GLU A 9 18.61 31.14 -15.00
CA GLU A 9 18.32 32.57 -15.09
C GLU A 9 19.61 33.38 -15.33
N PRO A 10 19.62 34.38 -16.21
CA PRO A 10 18.53 34.85 -17.07
C PRO A 10 18.30 33.93 -18.28
N ARG A 11 17.03 33.81 -18.71
CA ARG A 11 16.64 32.99 -19.88
C ARG A 11 16.88 33.71 -21.22
N HIS A 12 16.85 35.04 -21.20
CA HIS A 12 17.05 35.87 -22.38
C HIS A 12 18.26 36.76 -22.15
N LEU A 13 19.23 36.70 -23.07
CA LEU A 13 20.51 37.38 -22.91
C LEU A 13 20.54 38.77 -23.57
N CYS A 14 19.79 38.96 -24.66
CA CYS A 14 19.88 40.17 -25.51
C CYS A 14 18.51 40.83 -25.80
N ARG A 15 17.49 40.61 -24.95
CA ARG A 15 16.12 41.15 -25.20
C ARG A 15 15.85 42.52 -24.56
N GLY A 16 16.82 43.11 -23.86
CA GLY A 16 16.67 44.43 -23.23
C GLY A 16 16.81 45.55 -24.26
N ALA A 17 16.06 46.64 -24.07
CA ALA A 17 16.27 47.86 -24.82
C ALA A 17 17.63 48.48 -24.45
N VAL A 18 18.31 49.06 -25.43
CA VAL A 18 19.56 49.80 -25.21
C VAL A 18 19.21 51.16 -24.58
N PRO A 19 19.91 51.60 -23.52
CA PRO A 19 19.67 52.92 -22.94
C PRO A 19 19.94 54.06 -23.93
N ASP A 20 19.21 55.17 -23.81
CA ASP A 20 19.45 56.36 -24.62
C ASP A 20 20.78 57.04 -24.25
N GLY A 21 21.49 57.59 -25.24
CA GLY A 21 22.72 58.37 -25.02
C GLY A 21 24.01 57.54 -24.95
N VAL A 22 23.98 56.28 -25.37
CA VAL A 22 25.17 55.41 -25.40
C VAL A 22 26.01 55.67 -26.65
N THR A 23 27.33 55.76 -26.50
CA THR A 23 28.26 56.07 -27.60
C THR A 23 28.36 54.96 -28.64
N SER A 24 28.31 53.69 -28.20
CA SER A 24 28.34 52.50 -29.05
C SER A 24 27.28 51.50 -28.59
N GLU A 25 26.14 51.49 -29.27
CA GLU A 25 25.02 50.59 -28.94
C GLU A 25 25.44 49.11 -29.05
N LEU A 26 26.24 48.77 -30.06
CA LEU A 26 26.72 47.40 -30.26
C LEU A 26 27.60 46.93 -29.12
N GLU A 27 28.53 47.77 -28.65
CA GLU A 27 29.38 47.46 -27.50
C GLU A 27 28.56 47.32 -26.20
N CYS A 28 27.55 48.17 -26.03
CA CYS A 28 26.65 48.09 -24.89
C CYS A 28 25.85 46.78 -24.88
N VAL A 29 25.31 46.37 -26.03
CA VAL A 29 24.58 45.11 -26.17
C VAL A 29 25.50 43.92 -25.94
N THR A 30 26.71 43.90 -26.51
CA THR A 30 27.65 42.78 -26.32
C THR A 30 28.09 42.66 -24.86
N ASN A 31 28.44 43.78 -24.21
CA ASN A 31 28.82 43.77 -22.80
C ASN A 31 27.65 43.34 -21.89
N SER A 32 26.44 43.83 -22.15
CA SER A 32 25.23 43.42 -21.43
C SER A 32 24.94 41.93 -21.60
N THR A 33 25.14 41.42 -22.82
CA THR A 33 24.99 39.99 -23.14
C THR A 33 26.02 39.15 -22.39
N LEU A 34 27.29 39.56 -22.38
CA LEU A 34 28.34 38.87 -21.63
C LEU A 34 28.06 38.85 -20.12
N ALA A 35 27.62 39.97 -19.55
CA ALA A 35 27.20 40.03 -18.15
C ALA A 35 26.01 39.10 -17.87
N ALA A 36 25.04 39.01 -18.79
CA ALA A 36 23.92 38.08 -18.68
C ALA A 36 24.37 36.61 -18.77
N ILE A 37 25.34 36.29 -19.63
CA ILE A 37 25.95 34.94 -19.73
C ILE A 37 26.64 34.58 -18.41
N ILE A 38 27.41 35.50 -17.82
CA ILE A 38 28.07 35.26 -16.52
C ILE A 38 27.04 34.96 -15.43
N LYS A 39 25.94 35.72 -15.38
CA LYS A 39 24.83 35.44 -14.44
C LYS A 39 24.19 34.07 -14.71
N GLN A 40 24.03 33.71 -15.99
CA GLN A 40 23.47 32.43 -16.41
C GLN A 40 24.35 31.25 -15.98
N LEU A 41 25.68 31.39 -16.13
CA LEU A 41 26.64 30.42 -15.63
C LEU A 41 26.60 30.30 -14.10
N GLY A 42 26.46 31.42 -13.38
CA GLY A 42 26.27 31.39 -11.92
C GLY A 42 25.00 30.62 -11.51
N SER A 43 23.88 30.83 -12.20
CA SER A 43 22.65 30.06 -11.99
C SER A 43 22.84 28.56 -12.30
N LEU A 44 23.56 28.22 -13.36
CA LEU A 44 23.90 26.85 -13.71
C LEU A 44 24.76 26.18 -12.62
N SER A 45 25.80 26.86 -12.14
CA SER A 45 26.68 26.36 -11.06
C SER A 45 25.91 26.07 -9.78
N ARG A 46 24.98 26.95 -9.40
CA ARG A 46 24.10 26.73 -8.26
C ARG A 46 23.25 25.46 -8.42
N TYR A 47 22.68 25.25 -9.61
CA TYR A 47 21.90 24.03 -9.86
C TYR A 47 22.74 22.75 -9.90
N ALA A 48 23.99 22.85 -10.35
CA ALA A 48 24.94 21.74 -10.28
C ALA A 48 25.26 21.40 -8.83
N GLU A 49 25.52 22.40 -7.98
CA GLU A 49 25.72 22.23 -6.54
C GLU A 49 24.53 21.52 -5.88
N ASP A 50 23.30 21.95 -6.17
CA ASP A 50 22.09 21.29 -5.64
C ASP A 50 22.02 19.80 -6.04
N ILE A 51 22.28 19.49 -7.32
CA ILE A 51 22.23 18.10 -7.82
C ILE A 51 23.30 17.23 -7.16
N PHE A 52 24.53 17.72 -7.09
CA PHE A 52 25.62 16.97 -6.50
C PHE A 52 25.49 16.87 -4.97
N GLY A 53 24.91 17.88 -4.33
CA GLY A 53 24.57 17.86 -2.91
C GLY A 53 23.53 16.79 -2.58
N ASP A 54 22.44 16.72 -3.35
CA ASP A 54 21.41 15.68 -3.19
C ASP A 54 22.00 14.28 -3.36
N LEU A 55 22.79 14.07 -4.42
CA LEU A 55 23.46 12.79 -4.69
C LEU A 55 24.44 12.42 -3.58
N PHE A 56 25.22 13.38 -3.09
CA PHE A 56 26.17 13.18 -2.01
C PHE A 56 25.46 12.77 -0.72
N ASN A 57 24.36 13.45 -0.35
CA ASN A 57 23.60 13.15 0.85
C ASN A 57 23.02 11.73 0.81
N GLU A 58 22.47 11.32 -0.34
CA GLU A 58 21.94 9.97 -0.52
C GLU A 58 23.05 8.90 -0.48
N ALA A 59 24.17 9.14 -1.18
CA ALA A 59 25.33 8.25 -1.17
C ALA A 59 25.94 8.13 0.23
N ASN A 60 26.02 9.22 0.99
CA ASN A 60 26.53 9.22 2.35
C ASN A 60 25.59 8.46 3.31
N SER A 61 24.27 8.64 3.18
CA SER A 61 23.28 7.85 3.92
C SER A 61 23.42 6.35 3.63
N PHE A 62 23.60 5.99 2.35
CA PHE A 62 23.88 4.61 1.94
C PHE A 62 25.18 4.07 2.55
N TYR A 63 26.26 4.86 2.50
CA TYR A 63 27.56 4.51 3.06
C TYR A 63 27.48 4.22 4.57
N MET A 64 26.79 5.07 5.35
CA MET A 64 26.61 4.85 6.79
C MET A 64 25.84 3.55 7.08
N ARG A 65 24.80 3.26 6.30
CA ARG A 65 24.03 2.02 6.42
C ARG A 65 24.87 0.79 6.04
N MET A 66 25.70 0.91 5.01
CA MET A 66 26.61 -0.14 4.56
C MET A 66 27.63 -0.48 5.64
N ASN A 67 28.27 0.51 6.26
CA ASN A 67 29.24 0.28 7.32
C ASN A 67 28.61 -0.41 8.53
N SER A 68 27.44 0.06 8.97
CA SER A 68 26.70 -0.61 10.05
C SER A 68 26.29 -2.04 9.69
N LEU A 69 25.95 -2.30 8.43
CA LEU A 69 25.65 -3.65 7.96
C LEU A 69 26.91 -4.52 7.92
N GLN A 70 28.04 -3.99 7.47
CA GLN A 70 29.31 -4.71 7.38
C GLN A 70 29.76 -5.19 8.75
N GLU A 71 29.78 -4.32 9.76
CA GLU A 71 30.13 -4.70 11.14
C GLU A 71 29.23 -5.84 11.66
N ARG A 72 27.93 -5.78 11.35
CA ARG A 72 26.98 -6.84 11.73
C ARG A 72 27.23 -8.15 11.01
N VAL A 73 27.63 -8.10 9.73
CA VAL A 73 27.98 -9.27 8.94
C VAL A 73 29.25 -9.92 9.49
N ASP A 74 30.27 -9.14 9.81
CA ASP A 74 31.54 -9.64 10.35
C ASP A 74 31.32 -10.34 11.71
N LEU A 75 30.55 -9.70 12.59
CA LEU A 75 30.18 -10.31 13.88
C LEU A 75 29.34 -11.59 13.71
N LEU A 76 28.43 -11.60 12.73
CA LEU A 76 27.62 -12.77 12.45
C LEU A 76 28.47 -13.92 11.89
N ALA A 77 29.44 -13.64 11.02
CA ALA A 77 30.36 -14.64 10.48
C ALA A 77 31.17 -15.33 11.58
N VAL A 78 31.68 -14.56 12.55
CA VAL A 78 32.35 -15.13 13.73
C VAL A 78 31.41 -16.00 14.55
N LYS A 79 30.18 -15.53 14.82
CA LYS A 79 29.20 -16.32 15.58
C LYS A 79 28.82 -17.61 14.88
N VAL A 80 28.62 -17.58 13.57
CA VAL A 80 28.24 -18.77 12.77
C VAL A 80 29.36 -19.80 12.73
N THR A 81 30.63 -19.37 12.64
CA THR A 81 31.78 -20.28 12.64
C THR A 81 32.05 -20.92 14.00
N GLN A 82 31.61 -20.29 15.09
CA GLN A 82 31.71 -20.82 16.45
C GLN A 82 30.53 -21.73 16.85
N LEU A 83 29.52 -21.89 15.99
CA LEU A 83 28.39 -22.78 16.29
C LEU A 83 28.84 -24.25 16.24
N ASP A 84 28.58 -24.97 17.32
CA ASP A 84 28.75 -26.41 17.39
C ASP A 84 27.37 -27.09 17.41
N SER A 85 26.97 -27.64 16.27
CA SER A 85 25.69 -28.33 16.09
C SER A 85 25.58 -29.62 16.90
N THR A 86 26.67 -30.15 17.44
CA THR A 86 26.64 -31.37 18.28
C THR A 86 26.24 -31.08 19.72
N VAL A 87 26.39 -29.83 20.16
CA VAL A 87 26.08 -29.36 21.53
C VAL A 87 24.77 -28.56 21.58
N GLU A 88 24.31 -28.01 20.44
CA GLU A 88 23.11 -27.16 20.38
C GLU A 88 21.80 -27.97 20.53
N GLU A 89 21.18 -27.92 21.71
CA GLU A 89 19.90 -28.57 21.98
C GLU A 89 18.68 -27.74 21.53
N VAL A 90 17.70 -28.39 20.89
CA VAL A 90 16.46 -27.75 20.44
C VAL A 90 15.44 -27.72 21.58
N SER A 91 15.17 -26.53 22.14
CA SER A 91 14.18 -26.35 23.21
C SER A 91 12.76 -26.13 22.69
N LEU A 92 11.82 -27.00 23.08
CA LEU A 92 10.39 -26.82 22.81
C LEU A 92 9.77 -25.65 23.62
N GLN A 93 10.45 -25.18 24.67
CA GLN A 93 9.99 -24.05 25.48
C GLN A 93 9.96 -22.76 24.65
N ASP A 94 10.87 -22.63 23.67
CA ASP A 94 10.96 -21.45 22.81
C ASP A 94 9.70 -21.25 21.95
N ILE A 95 9.00 -22.34 21.61
CA ILE A 95 7.77 -22.30 20.81
C ILE A 95 6.64 -21.56 21.54
N ASN A 96 6.56 -21.70 22.86
CA ASN A 96 5.48 -21.11 23.66
C ASN A 96 5.92 -19.84 24.41
N MET A 97 7.21 -19.73 24.74
CA MET A 97 7.74 -18.67 25.61
C MET A 97 8.46 -17.54 24.86
N ARG A 98 8.89 -17.76 23.59
CA ARG A 98 9.48 -16.70 22.77
C ARG A 98 8.52 -16.21 21.70
N LYS A 99 8.57 -14.90 21.45
CA LYS A 99 7.87 -14.32 20.30
C LYS A 99 8.57 -14.76 19.01
N ALA A 100 7.79 -15.16 18.01
CA ALA A 100 8.31 -15.47 16.69
C ALA A 100 9.00 -14.25 16.06
N PHE A 101 10.04 -14.50 15.26
CA PHE A 101 10.71 -13.48 14.46
C PHE A 101 9.72 -12.70 13.58
N LYS A 102 9.93 -11.38 13.48
CA LYS A 102 9.19 -10.49 12.60
C LYS A 102 10.17 -9.67 11.79
N SER A 103 10.01 -9.72 10.47
CA SER A 103 10.70 -8.81 9.57
C SER A 103 10.08 -7.41 9.62
N SER A 104 10.82 -6.42 9.14
CA SER A 104 10.26 -5.09 8.90
C SER A 104 9.08 -5.15 7.93
N THR A 105 8.03 -4.37 8.20
CA THR A 105 6.84 -4.22 7.35
C THR A 105 6.54 -2.74 7.08
N ILE A 106 7.55 -1.88 7.17
CA ILE A 106 7.42 -0.44 6.91
C ILE A 106 7.01 -0.25 5.44
N GLN A 107 6.04 0.64 5.21
CA GLN A 107 5.57 1.02 3.87
C GLN A 107 5.55 2.53 3.78
N ASP A 108 6.21 3.07 2.75
CA ASP A 108 6.23 4.49 2.49
C ASP A 108 4.87 4.96 1.99
N GLN A 109 4.38 6.04 2.59
CA GLN A 109 3.08 6.65 2.27
C GLN A 109 3.23 8.16 2.22
N GLN A 110 2.25 8.86 1.64
CA GLN A 110 2.26 10.33 1.53
C GLN A 110 3.51 10.88 0.80
N VAL A 111 3.93 10.20 -0.28
CA VAL A 111 5.16 10.49 -1.04
C VAL A 111 5.19 11.88 -1.71
N VAL A 112 4.04 12.56 -1.81
CA VAL A 112 3.89 13.93 -2.35
C VAL A 112 3.52 14.96 -1.29
N SER A 113 3.95 14.73 -0.05
CA SER A 113 3.75 15.69 1.05
C SER A 113 4.62 16.94 0.89
N ARG A 114 4.32 18.00 1.64
CA ARG A 114 5.09 19.25 1.60
C ARG A 114 6.57 19.06 1.99
N THR A 115 6.88 18.06 2.80
CA THR A 115 8.25 17.76 3.25
C THR A 115 9.07 17.00 2.23
N SER A 116 8.45 16.35 1.25
CA SER A 116 9.14 15.66 0.16
C SER A 116 9.26 16.51 -1.11
N VAL A 117 8.84 17.78 -1.09
CA VAL A 117 8.94 18.68 -2.24
C VAL A 117 10.40 19.09 -2.45
N PRO A 118 10.97 18.91 -3.66
CA PRO A 118 12.34 19.32 -3.94
C PRO A 118 12.55 20.83 -3.81
N ASN A 119 13.72 21.25 -3.32
CA ASN A 119 14.08 22.67 -3.13
C ASN A 119 13.79 23.56 -4.36
N PRO A 120 14.10 23.17 -5.61
CA PRO A 120 13.78 24.00 -6.78
C PRO A 120 12.28 24.27 -6.94
N VAL A 121 11.45 23.28 -6.60
CA VAL A 121 9.98 23.42 -6.67
C VAL A 121 9.47 24.31 -5.53
N VAL A 122 10.09 24.22 -4.34
CA VAL A 122 9.80 25.10 -3.20
C VAL A 122 10.13 26.56 -3.55
N GLU A 123 11.27 26.82 -4.18
CA GLU A 123 11.64 28.17 -4.65
C GLU A 123 10.63 28.72 -5.65
N MET A 124 10.24 27.90 -6.64
CA MET A 124 9.19 28.29 -7.59
C MET A 124 7.87 28.59 -6.90
N TYR A 125 7.48 27.78 -5.91
CA TYR A 125 6.26 28.00 -5.13
C TYR A 125 6.30 29.33 -4.37
N HIS A 126 7.45 29.70 -3.80
CA HIS A 126 7.61 30.96 -3.06
C HIS A 126 7.64 32.21 -3.94
N ARG A 127 7.98 32.07 -5.23
CA ARG A 127 7.86 33.16 -6.21
C ARG A 127 6.42 33.41 -6.64
N GLY A 128 5.51 32.46 -6.42
CA GLY A 128 4.09 32.61 -6.72
C GLY A 128 3.37 33.55 -5.75
N ASP A 129 2.28 34.14 -6.23
CA ASP A 129 1.43 34.99 -5.40
C ASP A 129 0.80 34.19 -4.25
N LYS A 130 0.87 34.76 -3.05
CA LYS A 130 0.27 34.16 -1.85
C LYS A 130 -1.25 34.37 -1.87
N PRO A 131 -2.04 33.45 -1.30
CA PRO A 131 -3.47 33.68 -1.17
C PRO A 131 -3.75 34.92 -0.30
N PRO A 132 -4.91 35.57 -0.47
CA PRO A 132 -5.32 36.65 0.42
C PRO A 132 -5.26 36.20 1.89
N PRO A 133 -4.85 37.07 2.84
CA PRO A 133 -4.68 36.71 4.24
C PRO A 133 -6.04 36.60 4.97
N LEU A 134 -6.91 35.71 4.50
CA LEU A 134 -8.26 35.50 5.05
C LEU A 134 -8.22 34.91 6.46
N ASN A 135 -7.10 34.28 6.84
CA ASN A 135 -6.88 33.75 8.18
C ASN A 135 -7.11 34.78 9.30
N ILE A 136 -6.89 36.08 9.04
CA ILE A 136 -7.20 37.17 9.98
C ILE A 136 -8.67 37.27 10.35
N LEU A 137 -9.57 36.76 9.50
CA LEU A 137 -11.02 36.77 9.71
C LEU A 137 -11.51 35.55 10.50
N SER A 138 -10.68 34.52 10.66
CA SER A 138 -11.05 33.27 11.34
C SER A 138 -11.55 33.48 12.78
N PRO A 139 -10.97 34.38 13.61
CA PRO A 139 -11.46 34.65 14.96
C PRO A 139 -12.88 35.21 15.02
N TYR A 140 -13.36 35.83 13.93
CA TYR A 140 -14.67 36.48 13.86
C TYR A 140 -15.77 35.57 13.30
N ARG A 141 -15.47 34.29 13.07
CA ARG A 141 -16.43 33.32 12.53
C ARG A 141 -17.14 32.54 13.63
N ASP A 142 -18.46 32.43 13.52
CA ASP A 142 -19.29 31.64 14.45
C ASP A 142 -19.01 30.14 14.39
N ASP A 143 -18.66 29.62 13.21
CA ASP A 143 -18.44 28.19 12.97
C ASP A 143 -17.06 27.68 13.41
N LYS A 144 -16.19 28.57 13.89
CA LYS A 144 -14.79 28.29 14.29
C LYS A 144 -13.96 27.58 13.20
N LYS A 145 -14.35 27.71 11.94
CA LYS A 145 -13.60 27.16 10.81
C LYS A 145 -12.55 28.15 10.35
N ASP A 146 -11.45 27.63 9.82
CA ASP A 146 -10.42 28.44 9.19
C ASP A 146 -10.98 29.14 7.95
N ALA A 147 -11.00 30.47 7.97
CA ALA A 147 -11.52 31.27 6.89
C ALA A 147 -10.77 31.01 5.57
N LEU A 148 -9.47 30.69 5.62
CA LEU A 148 -8.68 30.41 4.42
C LEU A 148 -9.15 29.13 3.71
N LYS A 149 -9.70 28.15 4.44
CA LYS A 149 -10.21 26.90 3.85
C LYS A 149 -11.42 27.10 2.93
N PHE A 150 -12.13 28.22 3.07
CA PHE A 150 -13.20 28.59 2.14
C PHE A 150 -12.67 29.11 0.80
N TYR A 151 -11.42 29.55 0.76
CA TYR A 151 -10.72 29.96 -0.46
C TYR A 151 -9.87 28.83 -1.04
N THR A 152 -9.11 28.13 -0.19
CA THR A 152 -8.26 27.01 -0.60
C THR A 152 -8.14 25.97 0.52
N ASP A 153 -8.50 24.73 0.23
CA ASP A 153 -8.35 23.61 1.17
C ASP A 153 -7.64 22.42 0.50
N PRO A 154 -6.32 22.26 0.72
CA PRO A 154 -5.56 21.12 0.19
C PRO A 154 -6.04 19.75 0.71
N SER A 155 -6.76 19.72 1.84
CA SER A 155 -7.25 18.46 2.44
C SER A 155 -8.58 18.00 1.86
N TYR A 156 -9.26 18.86 1.09
CA TYR A 156 -10.61 18.63 0.57
C TYR A 156 -10.76 17.28 -0.16
N PHE A 157 -9.87 17.00 -1.12
CA PHE A 157 -9.93 15.78 -1.92
C PHE A 157 -9.81 14.51 -1.07
N PHE A 158 -8.89 14.50 -0.11
CA PHE A 158 -8.71 13.37 0.79
C PHE A 158 -9.92 13.18 1.71
N MET A 159 -10.45 14.28 2.26
CA MET A 159 -11.61 14.25 3.16
C MET A 159 -12.86 13.73 2.44
N LEU A 160 -13.12 14.22 1.22
CA LEU A 160 -14.22 13.77 0.37
C LEU A 160 -14.08 12.29 -0.02
N TRP A 161 -12.87 11.88 -0.42
CA TRP A 161 -12.60 10.48 -0.74
C TRP A 161 -12.81 9.57 0.47
N ARG A 162 -12.30 9.95 1.64
CA ARG A 162 -12.44 9.19 2.88
C ARG A 162 -13.91 9.00 3.26
N GLU A 163 -14.70 10.06 3.17
CA GLU A 163 -16.14 10.01 3.41
C GLU A 163 -16.83 9.03 2.44
N LYS A 164 -16.54 9.12 1.15
CA LYS A 164 -17.11 8.22 0.13
C LYS A 164 -16.73 6.76 0.37
N MET A 165 -15.50 6.47 0.80
CA MET A 165 -15.05 5.10 1.08
C MET A 165 -15.72 4.51 2.33
N LEU A 166 -15.91 5.31 3.38
CA LEU A 166 -16.63 4.89 4.58
C LEU A 166 -18.11 4.62 4.26
N GLN A 167 -18.75 5.51 3.48
CA GLN A 167 -20.12 5.33 3.04
C GLN A 167 -20.30 4.05 2.21
N ALA A 168 -19.43 3.83 1.22
CA ALA A 168 -19.44 2.61 0.40
C ALA A 168 -19.25 1.32 1.24
N THR A 169 -18.42 1.39 2.28
CA THR A 169 -18.21 0.26 3.21
C THR A 169 -19.48 -0.07 3.99
N GLU A 170 -20.17 0.96 4.48
CA GLU A 170 -21.42 0.79 5.23
C GLU A 170 -22.57 0.31 4.32
N ASP A 171 -22.68 0.84 3.10
CA ASP A 171 -23.70 0.40 2.14
C ASP A 171 -23.50 -1.06 1.74
N LYS A 172 -22.25 -1.48 1.50
CA LYS A 172 -21.89 -2.88 1.24
C LYS A 172 -22.23 -3.80 2.42
N ARG A 173 -22.05 -3.32 3.66
CA ARG A 173 -22.44 -4.04 4.87
C ARG A 173 -23.96 -4.19 4.98
N LYS A 174 -24.72 -3.12 4.74
CA LYS A 174 -26.19 -3.12 4.77
C LYS A 174 -26.77 -4.01 3.68
N GLU A 175 -26.25 -3.94 2.47
CA GLU A 175 -26.70 -4.76 1.34
C GLU A 175 -26.47 -6.25 1.60
N LYS A 176 -25.31 -6.64 2.16
CA LYS A 176 -25.06 -8.03 2.58
C LYS A 176 -26.07 -8.52 3.64
N LYS A 177 -26.50 -7.64 4.55
CA LYS A 177 -27.53 -7.96 5.55
C LYS A 177 -28.89 -8.16 4.88
N ARG A 178 -29.27 -7.29 3.92
CA ARG A 178 -30.53 -7.38 3.17
C ARG A 178 -30.60 -8.65 2.32
N GLN A 179 -29.54 -9.01 1.61
CA GLN A 179 -29.44 -10.27 0.84
C GLN A 179 -29.58 -11.51 1.73
N LYS A 180 -29.02 -11.47 2.95
CA LYS A 180 -29.16 -12.58 3.90
C LYS A 180 -30.58 -12.72 4.46
N THR A 181 -31.33 -11.63 4.56
CA THR A 181 -32.73 -11.64 5.01
C THR A 181 -33.74 -11.86 3.87
N SER A 182 -33.39 -11.55 2.63
CA SER A 182 -34.25 -11.70 1.44
C SER A 182 -34.13 -13.07 0.76
N CYS A 183 -33.38 -14.01 1.31
CA CYS A 183 -33.45 -15.43 0.94
C CYS A 183 -34.26 -16.23 1.99
N PRO A 184 -35.60 -16.17 2.00
CA PRO A 184 -36.42 -17.17 2.66
C PRO A 184 -36.67 -18.36 1.73
N ALA A 185 -36.34 -19.55 2.22
CA ALA A 185 -36.96 -20.84 1.92
C ALA A 185 -37.46 -21.12 0.48
N HIS A 186 -36.63 -21.74 -0.36
CA HIS A 186 -37.13 -22.73 -1.32
C HIS A 186 -36.13 -23.87 -1.48
N CYS A 187 -36.38 -24.96 -0.74
CA CYS A 187 -36.20 -26.37 -1.11
C CYS A 187 -36.29 -27.22 0.17
N ASP A 188 -37.50 -27.33 0.74
CA ASP A 188 -37.85 -28.48 1.58
C ASP A 188 -39.28 -28.93 1.23
N GLN A 189 -39.41 -29.54 0.07
CA GLN A 189 -40.53 -30.45 -0.22
C GLN A 189 -39.94 -31.73 -0.76
N GLY A 190 -39.93 -32.77 0.08
CA GLY A 190 -39.53 -34.10 -0.35
C GLY A 190 -39.08 -35.04 0.78
N ARG A 191 -39.91 -35.27 1.81
CA ARG A 191 -39.80 -36.50 2.63
C ARG A 191 -41.18 -37.06 2.95
N PRO A 192 -41.55 -38.25 2.45
CA PRO A 192 -42.75 -38.93 2.90
C PRO A 192 -42.48 -39.65 4.23
N HIS A 193 -43.47 -39.59 5.11
CA HIS A 193 -43.58 -40.36 6.35
C HIS A 193 -43.54 -41.87 6.09
N SER A 194 -42.84 -42.63 6.94
CA SER A 194 -43.38 -43.78 7.67
C SER A 194 -42.25 -44.63 8.26
N ARG A 195 -42.22 -44.79 9.59
CA ARG A 195 -42.33 -46.11 10.24
C ARG A 195 -42.33 -45.94 11.76
N GLN A 196 -43.37 -46.51 12.34
CA GLN A 196 -43.72 -46.56 13.75
C GLN A 196 -42.66 -47.34 14.56
N ALA A 197 -42.42 -46.92 15.81
CA ALA A 197 -41.74 -47.71 16.82
C ALA A 197 -42.79 -48.38 17.74
N PRO A 198 -42.65 -49.66 18.11
CA PRO A 198 -43.53 -50.27 19.11
C PRO A 198 -43.01 -50.02 20.54
N PRO A 199 -43.88 -49.91 21.56
CA PRO A 199 -43.47 -49.78 22.95
C PRO A 199 -43.35 -51.16 23.63
N ARG A 200 -42.46 -51.32 24.61
CA ARG A 200 -42.55 -52.41 25.60
C ARG A 200 -42.22 -51.91 27.02
N SER A 201 -43.06 -52.40 27.93
CA SER A 201 -43.20 -52.18 29.37
C SER A 201 -42.15 -52.94 30.23
N PRO A 202 -42.14 -52.77 31.57
CA PRO A 202 -40.94 -52.93 32.41
C PRO A 202 -40.87 -54.19 33.34
N LEU A 203 -39.62 -54.53 33.74
CA LEU A 203 -39.12 -55.26 34.96
C LEU A 203 -39.38 -56.79 35.10
N PRO A 204 -38.68 -57.59 35.99
CA PRO A 204 -37.59 -57.32 36.98
C PRO A 204 -36.41 -58.36 37.10
N SER A 205 -35.38 -57.98 37.90
CA SER A 205 -34.49 -58.73 38.85
C SER A 205 -33.75 -60.06 38.49
N SER A 206 -32.40 -60.02 38.56
CA SER A 206 -31.51 -60.72 39.53
C SER A 206 -30.19 -61.30 38.95
N GLU A 207 -29.16 -61.25 39.81
CA GLU A 207 -27.91 -62.04 39.86
C GLU A 207 -26.58 -61.45 39.32
N GLN A 208 -25.77 -61.11 40.32
CA GLN A 208 -24.32 -61.03 40.44
C GLN A 208 -23.45 -61.68 39.36
N GLN A 209 -22.48 -60.92 38.81
CA GLN A 209 -21.08 -61.31 38.94
C GLN A 209 -20.13 -60.11 38.79
N LYS A 210 -19.14 -60.10 39.67
CA LYS A 210 -18.17 -59.04 39.97
C LYS A 210 -16.87 -59.32 39.22
N GLN A 211 -16.39 -58.42 38.36
CA GLN A 211 -14.95 -58.39 38.01
C GLN A 211 -14.50 -57.02 37.48
N VAL A 212 -13.76 -56.32 38.36
CA VAL A 212 -12.62 -55.41 38.16
C VAL A 212 -12.67 -54.39 37.00
N GLU A 213 -12.86 -53.13 37.35
CA GLU A 213 -12.55 -51.94 36.54
C GLU A 213 -11.20 -51.34 37.02
N ASP A 214 -10.28 -51.08 36.11
CA ASP A 214 -9.32 -49.96 36.18
C ASP A 214 -9.32 -49.28 34.80
N PRO A 215 -9.54 -47.96 34.68
CA PRO A 215 -9.93 -47.35 33.44
C PRO A 215 -8.70 -46.97 32.61
N GLY A 216 -8.57 -47.60 31.45
CA GLY A 216 -7.65 -47.15 30.40
C GLY A 216 -7.94 -45.69 30.04
N ARG A 217 -6.96 -44.80 30.27
CA ARG A 217 -7.06 -43.40 29.85
C ARG A 217 -7.09 -43.34 28.32
N GLU A 218 -8.28 -43.21 27.75
CA GLU A 218 -8.45 -42.81 26.35
C GLU A 218 -7.84 -41.42 26.15
N VAL A 219 -6.74 -41.37 25.41
CA VAL A 219 -6.21 -40.12 24.88
C VAL A 219 -7.23 -39.58 23.87
N LYS A 220 -8.03 -38.60 24.29
CA LYS A 220 -8.95 -37.88 23.39
C LYS A 220 -8.13 -37.30 22.25
N LYS A 221 -8.27 -37.88 21.05
CA LYS A 221 -7.75 -37.33 19.80
C LYS A 221 -8.35 -35.94 19.60
N VAL A 222 -7.59 -34.91 19.97
CA VAL A 222 -7.95 -33.52 19.67
C VAL A 222 -7.93 -33.37 18.16
N ARG A 223 -9.09 -33.09 17.56
CA ARG A 223 -9.19 -32.84 16.12
C ARG A 223 -8.31 -31.64 15.76
N LYS A 224 -7.38 -31.84 14.83
CA LYS A 224 -6.56 -30.78 14.24
C LYS A 224 -7.50 -29.69 13.73
N ALA A 225 -7.39 -28.48 14.29
CA ALA A 225 -8.19 -27.34 13.86
C ALA A 225 -7.90 -27.09 12.37
N ARG A 226 -8.95 -27.10 11.55
CA ARG A 226 -8.85 -26.85 10.11
C ARG A 226 -8.23 -25.46 9.91
N ASN A 227 -7.07 -25.41 9.26
CA ASN A 227 -6.37 -24.17 8.97
C ASN A 227 -7.18 -23.39 7.92
N ARG A 228 -7.94 -22.41 8.38
CA ARG A 228 -8.78 -21.56 7.52
C ARG A 228 -8.02 -20.39 6.89
N ARG A 229 -6.70 -20.29 7.05
CA ARG A 229 -5.93 -19.14 6.56
C ARG A 229 -6.13 -18.86 5.07
N GLN A 230 -6.27 -19.90 4.25
CA GLN A 230 -6.55 -19.76 2.83
C GLN A 230 -7.95 -19.19 2.56
N GLU A 231 -8.97 -19.62 3.32
CA GLU A 231 -10.34 -19.08 3.22
C GLU A 231 -10.37 -17.60 3.62
N TRP A 232 -9.62 -17.21 4.65
CA TRP A 232 -9.56 -15.82 5.11
C TRP A 232 -8.81 -14.93 4.11
N ASN A 233 -7.69 -15.42 3.55
CA ASN A 233 -6.98 -14.73 2.47
C ASN A 233 -7.87 -14.56 1.23
N MET A 234 -8.60 -15.61 0.84
CA MET A 234 -9.58 -15.52 -0.24
C MET A 234 -10.67 -14.51 0.10
N MET A 235 -11.09 -14.43 1.38
CA MET A 235 -12.12 -13.50 1.81
C MET A 235 -11.69 -12.03 1.87
N ALA A 236 -10.38 -11.76 1.95
CA ALA A 236 -9.81 -10.42 1.93
C ALA A 236 -9.88 -9.75 0.55
N TYR A 237 -9.96 -10.53 -0.53
CA TYR A 237 -10.16 -10.00 -1.88
C TYR A 237 -11.62 -9.59 -2.10
N ASP A 238 -11.80 -8.46 -2.79
CA ASP A 238 -13.11 -8.02 -3.25
C ASP A 238 -13.71 -9.07 -4.22
N LYS A 239 -15.04 -9.21 -4.22
CA LYS A 239 -15.73 -10.31 -4.93
C LYS A 239 -15.41 -10.35 -6.42
N GLU A 240 -15.14 -9.20 -7.02
CA GLU A 240 -14.84 -9.03 -8.44
C GLU A 240 -13.42 -9.45 -8.83
N PHE A 241 -12.53 -9.66 -7.85
CA PHE A 241 -11.12 -9.99 -8.06
C PHE A 241 -10.71 -11.35 -7.49
N ARG A 242 -11.67 -12.20 -7.10
CA ARG A 242 -11.36 -13.57 -6.70
C ARG A 242 -11.17 -14.45 -7.94
N PRO A 243 -10.11 -15.28 -8.00
CA PRO A 243 -9.99 -16.27 -9.06
C PRO A 243 -11.17 -17.24 -8.98
N ASP A 244 -11.93 -17.35 -10.07
CA ASP A 244 -13.17 -18.11 -10.15
C ASP A 244 -12.87 -19.62 -10.01
N THR A 245 -13.42 -20.29 -9.00
CA THR A 245 -13.25 -21.75 -8.81
C THR A 245 -14.18 -22.59 -9.70
N ARG A 246 -14.74 -22.00 -10.77
CA ARG A 246 -15.65 -22.69 -11.70
C ARG A 246 -14.89 -23.49 -12.76
N LEU A 247 -14.07 -24.43 -12.32
CA LEU A 247 -13.62 -25.56 -13.15
C LEU A 247 -13.84 -26.86 -12.38
N THR A 248 -15.12 -27.21 -12.21
CA THR A 248 -15.55 -28.60 -11.99
C THR A 248 -16.11 -29.11 -13.32
N PRO A 249 -15.52 -30.13 -13.96
CA PRO A 249 -16.10 -30.72 -15.17
C PRO A 249 -17.39 -31.45 -14.80
N SER A 250 -18.52 -31.00 -15.34
CA SER A 250 -19.80 -31.73 -15.25
C SER A 250 -19.84 -32.82 -16.35
N PRO A 251 -20.34 -34.05 -16.09
CA PRO A 251 -20.12 -35.20 -16.97
C PRO A 251 -21.04 -35.31 -18.19
N TYR A 252 -21.91 -34.33 -18.45
CA TYR A 252 -22.88 -34.40 -19.54
C TYR A 252 -22.99 -33.06 -20.25
N HIS A 253 -22.07 -32.77 -21.17
CA HIS A 253 -22.43 -32.25 -22.49
C HIS A 253 -21.22 -32.38 -23.43
N GLY A 254 -21.27 -33.40 -24.29
CA GLY A 254 -20.58 -33.34 -25.57
C GLY A 254 -21.39 -32.53 -26.57
N MET A 255 -20.71 -32.14 -27.65
CA MET A 255 -21.18 -31.57 -28.92
C MET A 255 -21.02 -30.05 -29.07
N SER A 256 -19.90 -29.70 -29.74
CA SER A 256 -19.72 -28.71 -30.81
C SER A 256 -20.49 -27.39 -30.80
N SER A 257 -19.77 -26.25 -30.89
CA SER A 257 -19.66 -25.48 -32.14
C SER A 257 -18.72 -24.29 -32.01
N GLU A 258 -18.22 -23.87 -33.17
CA GLU A 258 -17.28 -22.81 -33.52
C GLU A 258 -17.61 -21.41 -32.96
N GLY A 259 -16.59 -20.55 -32.85
CA GLY A 259 -16.80 -19.14 -32.53
C GLY A 259 -15.54 -18.37 -32.18
N SER A 260 -14.70 -18.15 -33.18
CA SER A 260 -13.55 -17.23 -33.20
C SER A 260 -13.88 -15.84 -32.64
N LEU A 261 -12.89 -15.17 -32.02
CA LEU A 261 -12.25 -13.92 -32.49
C LEU A 261 -11.48 -13.23 -31.36
N SER A 262 -10.16 -13.27 -31.50
CA SER A 262 -9.20 -12.39 -30.83
C SER A 262 -9.20 -11.00 -31.48
N PRO A 263 -8.95 -9.93 -30.72
CA PRO A 263 -8.30 -8.74 -31.25
C PRO A 263 -6.97 -8.48 -30.51
N ASP A 264 -5.89 -9.01 -31.06
CA ASP A 264 -4.54 -8.47 -30.86
C ASP A 264 -4.37 -7.22 -31.72
N ASN A 265 -4.05 -6.10 -31.09
CA ASN A 265 -3.58 -4.92 -31.80
C ASN A 265 -2.30 -4.37 -31.14
N ARG A 266 -1.19 -4.70 -31.80
CA ARG A 266 -0.05 -3.84 -32.16
C ARG A 266 0.78 -3.24 -31.04
N HIS A 267 2.00 -3.77 -30.91
CA HIS A 267 3.17 -2.94 -30.62
C HIS A 267 4.21 -3.07 -31.74
N TRP A 268 4.69 -1.90 -32.11
CA TRP A 268 5.62 -1.50 -33.16
C TRP A 268 7.04 -2.05 -33.00
N LEU A 269 7.70 -2.44 -34.10
CA LEU A 269 9.14 -2.28 -34.29
C LEU A 269 9.52 -2.30 -35.80
N ALA A 270 10.48 -1.43 -36.15
CA ALA A 270 11.37 -1.37 -37.32
C ALA A 270 11.27 0.01 -38.01
N PHE A 271 12.16 0.95 -37.70
CA PHE A 271 13.50 1.12 -38.30
C PHE A 271 13.44 1.22 -39.84
N TYR A 272 13.39 2.45 -40.34
CA TYR A 272 14.37 3.04 -41.26
C TYR A 272 14.40 4.55 -41.02
#